data_AF-A0A510K3E7-F1
#
_entry.id   AF-A0A510K3E7-F1
#
_cell.length_a   1.000
_cell.length_b   1.000
_cell.length_c   1.000
_cell.angle_alpha   90.00
_cell.angle_beta   90.00
_cell.angle_gamma   90.00
#
_symmetry.space_group_name_H-M   'P 1'
#
loop_
_entity.id
_entity.type
_entity.pdbx_description
1 polymer ?
#
loop_
_entity_poly.entity_id
_entity_poly.type
_entity_poly.pdbx_seq_one_letter_code
_entity_poly.pdbx_strand_id
1 'polypeptide(L)' 'MKYIDCRNSTFFEKFETKVEIISNGIKGRLIQEELAEDIISIIHSFSEKLYGMRNKLIKKSK' A
#
# COMPACT_ATOMS: atom_id res chain seq x y z
N MET A 1 5.42 -1.58 0.30
CA MET A 1 5.69 -1.02 -1.05
C MET A 1 4.36 -1.12 -1.78
N LYS A 2 3.83 -0.11 -2.48
CA LYS A 2 2.48 -0.28 -3.08
C LYS A 2 2.59 -1.27 -4.25
N TYR A 3 1.97 -2.46 -4.13
CA TYR A 3 1.67 -3.30 -5.29
C TYR A 3 0.67 -2.52 -6.15
N ILE A 4 1.19 -1.71 -7.08
CA ILE A 4 0.38 -1.06 -8.10
C ILE A 4 0.22 -2.12 -9.18
N ASP A 5 -0.98 -2.68 -9.30
CA ASP A 5 -1.33 -3.46 -10.47
C ASP A 5 -1.37 -2.53 -11.68
N CYS A 6 -0.22 -2.41 -12.35
CA CYS A 6 -0.02 -1.56 -13.51
C CYS A 6 -0.78 -2.09 -14.74
N ARG A 7 -1.35 -3.30 -14.68
CA ARG A 7 -2.11 -3.92 -15.78
C ARG A 7 -3.36 -3.14 -16.18
N ASN A 8 -3.98 -2.42 -15.24
CA ASN A 8 -5.25 -1.71 -15.45
C ASN A 8 -5.16 -0.22 -15.13
N SER A 9 -3.96 0.38 -15.18
CA SER A 9 -3.78 1.78 -14.80
C SER A 9 -4.00 2.72 -15.99
N THR A 10 -5.13 3.42 -15.97
CA THR A 10 -5.47 4.50 -16.94
C THR A 10 -4.51 5.70 -16.88
N PHE A 11 -3.67 5.78 -15.84
CA PHE A 11 -2.72 6.88 -15.68
C PHE A 11 -1.61 6.82 -16.73
N PHE A 12 -1.00 5.65 -16.96
CA PHE A 12 0.12 5.53 -17.90
C PHE A 12 -0.35 5.65 -19.36
N GLU A 13 -1.55 5.15 -19.67
CA GLU A 13 -2.18 5.30 -20.98
C GLU A 13 -2.37 6.77 -21.38
N LYS A 14 -2.75 7.63 -20.42
CA LYS A 14 -2.93 9.07 -20.65
C LYS A 14 -1.66 9.76 -21.16
N PHE A 15 -0.49 9.23 -20.83
CA PHE A 15 0.81 9.77 -21.24
C PHE A 15 1.47 8.92 -22.32
N GLU A 16 0.69 8.10 -23.04
CA GLU A 16 1.18 7.23 -24.11
C GLU A 16 2.34 6.32 -23.65
N THR A 17 2.37 5.99 -22.36
CA THR A 17 3.45 5.23 -21.73
C THR A 17 3.01 3.79 -21.55
N LYS A 18 3.70 2.86 -22.20
CA LYS A 18 3.43 1.43 -22.09
C LYS A 18 4.23 0.81 -20.94
N VAL A 19 3.55 0.07 -20.06
CA VAL A 19 4.21 -0.74 -19.03
C VAL A 19 4.35 -2.16 -19.55
N GLU A 20 5.59 -2.63 -19.72
CA GLU A 20 5.88 -4.00 -20.14
C GLU A 20 6.21 -4.88 -18.93
N ILE A 21 5.46 -5.98 -18.76
CA ILE A 21 5.64 -6.91 -17.64
C ILE A 21 6.55 -8.05 -18.10
N ILE A 22 7.79 -8.05 -17.61
CA ILE A 22 8.83 -9.00 -18.04
C ILE A 22 8.74 -10.34 -17.27
N SER A 23 8.15 -10.34 -16.07
CA SER A 23 7.88 -11.56 -15.31
C SER A 23 6.72 -11.39 -14.33
N ASN A 24 5.92 -12.43 -14.15
CA ASN A 24 4.70 -12.38 -13.33
C ASN A 24 4.94 -12.66 -11.83
N GLY A 25 6.16 -12.37 -11.32
CA GLY A 25 6.45 -12.41 -9.88
C GLY A 25 6.71 -13.79 -9.27
N ILE A 26 7.18 -14.79 -10.03
CA ILE A 26 7.36 -16.16 -9.50
C ILE A 26 8.75 -16.38 -8.83
N LYS A 27 9.67 -15.41 -8.84
CA LYS A 27 11.04 -15.63 -8.35
C LYS A 27 11.40 -14.82 -7.10
N GLY A 28 11.53 -15.52 -5.96
CA GLY A 28 12.46 -15.14 -4.88
C GLY A 28 11.91 -15.24 -3.45
N ARG A 29 10.76 -14.63 -3.18
CA ARG A 29 10.05 -14.64 -1.87
C ARG A 29 8.69 -15.31 -2.00
N LEU A 30 8.18 -15.85 -0.91
CA LEU A 30 6.81 -16.37 -0.90
C LEU A 30 5.86 -15.17 -1.01
N ILE A 31 5.00 -15.14 -2.02
CA ILE A 31 3.95 -14.11 -2.19
C ILE A 31 3.18 -13.81 -0.89
N GLN A 32 3.04 -14.82 -0.02
CA GLN A 32 2.39 -14.72 1.28
C GLN A 32 3.15 -13.83 2.27
N GLU A 33 4.49 -13.87 2.27
CA GLU A 33 5.34 -13.05 3.14
C GLU A 33 5.21 -11.57 2.75
N GLU A 34 5.26 -11.27 1.45
CA GLU A 34 5.12 -9.90 0.94
C GLU A 34 3.74 -9.33 1.28
N LEU A 35 2.67 -10.11 1.08
CA LEU A 35 1.32 -9.71 1.44
C LEU A 35 1.16 -9.48 2.95
N ALA A 36 1.80 -10.31 3.79
CA ALA A 36 1.78 -10.13 5.23
C ALA A 36 2.53 -8.85 5.65
N GLU A 37 3.72 -8.60 5.11
CA GLU A 37 4.52 -7.39 5.36
C GLU A 37 3.76 -6.11 4.96
N ASP A 38 3.08 -6.13 3.80
CA ASP A 38 2.29 -4.99 3.33
C ASP A 38 1.06 -4.74 4.21
N ILE A 39 0.32 -5.79 4.62
CA ILE A 39 -0.82 -5.65 5.54
C ILE A 39 -0.36 -5.11 6.90
N ILE A 40 0.74 -5.62 7.45
CA ILE A 40 1.32 -5.13 8.71
C ILE A 40 1.65 -3.63 8.60
N SER A 41 2.27 -3.22 7.48
CA SER A 41 2.62 -1.83 7.21
C SER A 41 1.39 -0.92 7.14
N ILE A 42 0.32 -1.38 6.48
CA ILE A 42 -0.97 -0.68 6.43
C ILE A 42 -1.52 -0.53 7.85
N ILE A 43 -1.66 -1.63 8.60
CA ILE A 43 -2.21 -1.62 9.96
C ILE A 43 -1.43 -0.66 10.86
N HIS A 44 -0.11 -0.70 10.81
CA HIS A 44 0.73 0.16 11.62
C HIS A 44 0.48 1.65 11.31
N SER A 45 0.50 2.04 10.03
CA SER A 45 0.28 3.43 9.62
C SER A 45 -1.11 3.95 9.97
N PHE A 46 -2.14 3.12 9.83
CA PHE A 46 -3.50 3.51 10.21
C PHE A 46 -3.67 3.59 11.73
N SER A 47 -3.08 2.65 12.46
CA SER A 47 -3.15 2.62 13.93
C SER A 47 -2.57 3.89 14.53
N GLU A 48 -1.40 4.34 14.07
CA GLU A 48 -0.78 5.59 14.52
C GLU A 48 -1.72 6.80 14.35
N LYS A 49 -2.37 6.92 13.19
CA LYS A 49 -3.32 8.00 12.91
C LYS A 49 -4.55 7.91 13.81
N LEU A 50 -5.12 6.72 13.99
CA LEU A 50 -6.31 6.50 14.82
C LEU A 50 -6.04 6.82 16.30
N TYR A 51 -4.92 6.35 16.85
CA TYR A 51 -4.53 6.68 18.22
C TYR A 51 -4.20 8.16 18.37
N GLY A 52 -3.54 8.77 17.38
CA GLY A 52 -3.31 10.21 17.33
C GLY A 52 -4.62 11.02 17.36
N MET A 53 -5.64 10.60 16.62
CA MET A 53 -6.97 11.21 16.62
C MET A 53 -7.67 11.07 17.98
N ARG A 54 -7.64 9.87 18.58
CA ARG A 54 -8.18 9.63 19.93
C ARG A 54 -7.56 10.57 20.96
N ASN A 55 -6.24 10.73 20.94
CA ASN A 55 -5.53 11.60 21.86
C ASN A 55 -5.92 13.09 21.70
N LYS A 56 -6.16 13.54 20.46
CA LYS A 56 -6.64 14.90 20.19
C LYS A 56 -8.05 15.14 20.73
N LEU A 57 -8.95 14.17 20.56
CA LEU A 57 -10.32 14.26 21.10
C LEU A 57 -10.32 14.34 22.63
N ILE A 58 -9.53 13.48 23.30
CA ILE A 58 -9.41 13.48 24.76
C ILE A 58 -8.83 14.80 25.29
N LYS A 59 -7.83 15.38 24.61
CA LYS A 59 -7.25 16.68 25.00
C LYS A 59 -8.23 17.84 24.83
N LYS A 60 -9.12 17.79 23.82
CA LYS A 60 -10.12 18.84 23.56
C LYS A 60 -11.30 18.80 24.54
N SER A 61 -11.59 17.64 25.11
CA SER A 61 -12.65 17.46 26.12
C SER A 61 -12.22 17.78 27.55
N LYS A 62 -10.95 18.17 27.77
CA LYS A 62 -10.42 18.70 29.02
C LYS A 62 -10.27 20.21 28.90
#